data_AF-A0A5Q0G9L2-F1
#
_entry.id   AF-A0A5Q0G9L2-F1
#
_cell.length_a   1.000
_cell.length_b   1.000
_cell.length_c   1.000
_cell.angle_alpha   90.00
_cell.angle_beta   90.00
_cell.angle_gamma   90.00
#
_symmetry.space_group_name_H-M   'P 1'
#
loop_
_entity.id
_entity.type
_entity.pdbx_description
1 polymer ?
#
loop_
_entity_poly.entity_id
_entity_poly.type
_entity_poly.pdbx_seq_one_letter_code
_entity_poly.pdbx_strand_id
1 'polypeptide(L)'
;MSVKGSTVRFRGSTVSLKGSIVSIRASTVRLKGSTVSLRALTVSLKGSTVSLRALTVSLKGSTVNIKGSIVNIKSSIVSLRSSIVSL
;
A
#
# COMPACT_ATOMS: atom_id res chain seq x y z
N MET A 1 -2.59 -11.45 -11.02
CA MET A 1 -1.19 -11.83 -11.31
C MET A 1 -0.38 -11.76 -10.03
N SER A 2 0.38 -12.80 -9.67
CA SER A 2 1.24 -12.85 -8.48
C SER A 2 2.69 -12.92 -8.94
N VAL A 3 3.55 -12.03 -8.42
CA VAL A 3 4.98 -11.98 -8.77
C VAL A 3 5.78 -12.03 -7.48
N LYS A 4 6.83 -12.86 -7.46
CA LYS A 4 7.79 -13.00 -6.36
C LYS A 4 9.18 -12.59 -6.87
N GLY A 5 9.76 -11.57 -6.25
CA GLY A 5 11.18 -11.25 -6.28
C GLY A 5 11.70 -10.71 -7.61
N SER A 6 11.64 -9.39 -7.81
CA SER A 6 12.46 -8.54 -8.69
C SER A 6 11.85 -7.12 -8.69
N THR A 7 12.62 -6.09 -9.08
CA THR A 7 12.08 -4.73 -9.29
C THR A 7 11.13 -4.72 -10.48
N VAL A 8 9.82 -4.69 -10.22
CA VAL A 8 8.80 -4.72 -11.27
C VAL A 8 7.94 -3.44 -11.26
N ARG A 9 7.51 -3.01 -12.44
CA ARG A 9 6.49 -1.97 -12.62
C ARG A 9 5.18 -2.61 -13.07
N PHE A 10 4.09 -2.36 -12.36
CA PHE A 10 2.77 -2.90 -12.71
C PHE A 10 1.75 -1.80 -12.98
N ARG A 11 0.94 -2.01 -14.03
CA ARG A 11 -0.25 -1.21 -14.33
C ARG A 11 -1.43 -2.14 -14.60
N GLY A 12 -2.55 -1.94 -13.90
CA GLY A 12 -3.76 -2.75 -14.09
C GLY A 12 -4.85 -2.42 -13.07
N SER A 13 -5.98 -3.13 -13.10
CA SER A 13 -7.11 -2.84 -12.20
C SER A 13 -6.87 -3.37 -10.78
N THR A 14 -6.32 -4.58 -10.65
CA THR A 14 -6.11 -5.25 -9.36
C THR A 14 -4.73 -5.90 -9.30
N VAL A 15 -3.97 -5.64 -8.23
CA VAL A 15 -2.63 -6.20 -8.02
C VAL A 15 -2.50 -6.82 -6.63
N SER A 16 -1.90 -8.01 -6.55
CA SER A 16 -1.60 -8.71 -5.29
C SER A 16 -0.15 -9.20 -5.27
N LEU A 17 0.63 -8.80 -4.27
CA LEU A 17 2.06 -9.13 -4.18
C LEU A 17 2.48 -9.58 -2.77
N LYS A 18 3.52 -10.42 -2.74
CA LYS A 18 4.18 -10.92 -1.52
C LYS A 18 5.70 -10.82 -1.68
N GLY A 19 6.37 -10.03 -0.83
CA GLY A 19 7.83 -10.03 -0.70
C GLY A 19 8.61 -9.50 -1.90
N SER A 20 8.54 -8.20 -2.20
CA SER A 20 9.34 -7.58 -3.29
C SER A 20 9.49 -6.05 -3.13
N ILE A 21 10.47 -5.48 -3.84
CA ILE A 21 10.60 -4.02 -4.07
C ILE A 21 9.92 -3.67 -5.40
N VAL A 22 8.85 -2.88 -5.39
CA VAL A 22 7.98 -2.71 -6.59
C VAL A 22 7.44 -1.27 -6.69
N SER A 23 7.13 -0.84 -7.92
CA SER A 23 6.30 0.34 -8.18
C SER A 23 4.98 -0.05 -8.85
N ILE A 24 3.83 0.32 -8.29
CA ILE A 24 2.51 -0.11 -8.79
C ILE A 24 1.59 1.08 -9.04
N ARG A 25 0.89 1.06 -10.17
CA ARG A 25 -0.26 1.91 -10.45
C ARG A 25 -1.49 1.05 -10.73
N ALA A 26 -2.41 0.96 -9.78
CA ALA A 26 -3.59 0.12 -9.94
C ALA A 26 -4.81 0.65 -9.20
N SER A 27 -6.03 0.29 -9.59
CA SER A 27 -7.23 0.73 -8.86
C SER A 27 -7.29 0.12 -7.46
N THR A 28 -6.98 -1.18 -7.34
CA THR A 28 -6.96 -1.90 -6.06
C THR A 28 -5.63 -2.65 -5.86
N VAL A 29 -5.04 -2.54 -4.67
CA VAL A 29 -3.77 -3.19 -4.32
C VAL A 29 -3.87 -3.92 -2.99
N ARG A 30 -3.38 -5.17 -2.93
CA ARG A 30 -3.20 -5.94 -1.69
C ARG A 30 -1.74 -6.37 -1.55
N LEU A 31 -1.08 -6.02 -0.44
CA LEU A 31 0.33 -6.39 -0.19
C LEU A 31 0.54 -7.09 1.15
N LYS A 32 1.50 -8.02 1.15
CA LYS A 32 2.01 -8.67 2.37
C LYS A 32 3.54 -8.74 2.35
N GLY A 33 4.20 -8.13 3.34
CA GLY A 33 5.65 -8.31 3.54
C GLY A 33 6.52 -7.66 2.48
N SER A 34 6.25 -6.42 2.05
CA SER A 34 6.96 -5.80 0.91
C SER A 34 7.41 -4.36 1.19
N THR A 35 8.42 -3.89 0.43
CA THR A 35 8.84 -2.48 0.41
C THR A 35 8.43 -1.82 -0.91
N VAL A 36 7.46 -0.89 -0.94
CA VAL A 36 6.78 -0.53 -2.20
C VAL A 36 6.49 0.96 -2.34
N SER A 37 6.47 1.45 -3.58
CA SER A 37 5.88 2.74 -3.95
C SER A 37 4.58 2.54 -4.74
N LEU A 38 3.47 3.16 -4.31
CA LEU A 38 2.13 2.88 -4.83
C LEU A 38 1.34 4.13 -5.24
N ARG A 39 0.57 4.01 -6.31
CA ARG A 39 -0.57 4.88 -6.61
C ARG A 39 -1.81 4.04 -6.86
N ALA A 40 -2.83 4.19 -6.02
CA ALA A 40 -4.06 3.43 -6.16
C ALA A 40 -5.30 4.17 -5.67
N LEU A 41 -6.50 3.64 -5.92
CA LEU A 41 -7.72 4.14 -5.28
C LEU A 41 -7.88 3.48 -3.91
N THR A 42 -7.73 2.16 -3.86
CA THR A 42 -7.89 1.35 -2.64
C THR A 42 -6.65 0.50 -2.37
N VAL A 43 -6.14 0.53 -1.14
CA VAL A 43 -4.96 -0.24 -0.72
C VAL A 43 -5.21 -1.00 0.59
N SER A 44 -4.80 -2.27 0.64
CA SER A 44 -4.72 -3.05 1.87
C SER A 44 -3.30 -3.59 2.09
N LEU A 45 -2.68 -3.26 3.23
CA LEU A 45 -1.29 -3.64 3.56
C LEU A 45 -1.21 -4.45 4.86
N LYS A 46 -0.36 -5.47 4.86
CA LYS A 46 0.01 -6.23 6.06
C LYS A 46 1.53 -6.39 6.14
N GLY A 47 2.16 -5.99 7.25
CA GLY A 47 3.59 -6.25 7.48
C GLY A 47 4.50 -5.59 6.44
N SER A 48 4.20 -4.38 5.97
CA SER A 48 4.88 -3.78 4.81
C SER A 48 5.46 -2.39 5.11
N THR A 49 6.51 -2.00 4.38
CA THR A 49 7.09 -0.65 4.44
C THR A 49 6.79 0.10 3.14
N VAL A 50 5.95 1.14 3.15
CA VAL A 50 5.37 1.66 1.90
C VAL A 50 5.32 3.19 1.84
N SER A 51 5.56 3.76 0.66
CA SER A 51 5.16 5.13 0.32
C SER A 51 4.01 5.07 -0.67
N LEU A 52 2.88 5.72 -0.38
CA LEU A 52 1.69 5.59 -1.23
C LEU A 52 0.85 6.86 -1.36
N ARG A 53 0.18 6.96 -2.51
CA ARG A 53 -0.94 7.88 -2.73
C ARG A 53 -2.21 7.08 -3.00
N ALA A 54 -3.22 7.22 -2.14
CA ALA A 54 -4.48 6.50 -2.29
C ALA A 54 -5.70 7.25 -1.75
N LEU A 55 -6.91 6.88 -2.16
CA LEU A 55 -8.13 7.44 -1.57
C LEU A 55 -8.49 6.72 -0.27
N THR A 56 -8.43 5.38 -0.28
CA THR A 56 -8.79 4.54 0.85
C THR A 56 -7.65 3.58 1.18
N VAL A 57 -7.26 3.50 2.46
CA VAL A 57 -6.16 2.66 2.94
C VAL A 57 -6.55 1.88 4.18
N SER A 58 -6.22 0.58 4.22
CA SER A 58 -6.29 -0.26 5.42
C SER A 58 -4.93 -0.87 5.73
N LEU A 59 -4.44 -0.67 6.96
CA LEU A 59 -3.10 -1.08 7.40
C LEU A 59 -3.14 -2.00 8.61
N LYS A 60 -2.28 -3.03 8.61
CA LYS A 60 -1.99 -3.86 9.79
C LYS A 60 -0.49 -4.14 9.93
N GLY A 61 0.11 -3.77 11.07
CA GLY A 61 1.52 -4.08 11.35
C GLY A 61 2.49 -3.50 10.32
N SER A 62 2.26 -2.28 9.82
CA SER A 62 3.00 -1.70 8.68
C SER A 62 3.69 -0.37 9.05
N THR A 63 4.71 0.02 8.29
CA THR A 63 5.36 1.33 8.39
C THR A 63 5.12 2.09 7.09
N VAL A 64 4.34 3.18 7.12
CA VAL A 64 3.81 3.78 5.88
C VAL A 64 3.85 5.30 5.87
N ASN A 65 4.24 5.89 4.73
CA ASN A 65 3.98 7.29 4.42
C ASN A 65 2.83 7.41 3.41
N ILE A 66 1.76 8.11 3.77
CA ILE A 66 0.52 8.19 2.99
C ILE A 66 0.17 9.63 2.65
N LYS A 67 -0.18 9.84 1.38
CA LYS A 67 -1.01 10.97 0.95
C LYS A 67 -2.36 10.45 0.47
N GLY A 68 -3.42 10.67 1.24
CA GLY A 68 -4.72 10.07 0.93
C GLY A 68 -5.87 10.55 1.78
N SER A 69 -7.10 10.15 1.46
CA SER A 69 -8.32 10.75 2.05
C SER A 69 -8.83 10.01 3.28
N ILE A 70 -8.87 8.67 3.26
CA ILE A 70 -9.44 7.84 4.33
C ILE A 70 -8.44 6.72 4.69
N VAL A 71 -8.08 6.62 5.97
CA VAL A 71 -7.09 5.66 6.46
C VAL A 71 -7.60 4.94 7.72
N ASN A 72 -7.60 3.60 7.69
CA ASN A 72 -7.84 2.75 8.85
C ASN A 72 -6.54 2.03 9.26
N ILE A 73 -6.16 2.14 10.54
CA ILE A 73 -4.84 1.76 11.04
C ILE A 73 -4.95 0.80 12.23
N LYS A 74 -4.32 -0.37 12.13
CA LYS A 74 -4.13 -1.27 13.28
C LYS A 74 -2.65 -1.56 13.52
N SER A 75 -2.15 -1.21 14.72
CA SER A 75 -0.79 -1.57 15.18
C SER A 75 0.30 -1.21 14.15
N SER A 76 0.28 0.00 13.60
CA SER A 76 1.15 0.42 12.49
C SER A 76 1.77 1.79 12.79
N ILE A 77 2.93 2.08 12.21
CA ILE A 77 3.60 3.39 12.28
C ILE A 77 3.29 4.13 10.98
N VAL A 78 2.68 5.31 11.06
CA VAL A 78 2.17 6.00 9.87
C VAL A 78 2.47 7.50 9.90
N SER A 79 3.00 8.01 8.80
CA SER A 79 3.05 9.45 8.50
C SER A 79 1.97 9.78 7.47
N LEU A 80 1.13 10.78 7.77
CA LEU A 80 -0.05 11.12 6.97
C LEU A 80 0.01 12.56 6.49
N ARG A 81 -0.51 12.80 5.27
CA ARG A 81 -0.79 14.15 4.76
C ARG A 81 -2.17 14.19 4.12
N SER A 82 -2.99 15.12 4.60
CA SER A 82 -4.34 15.42 4.10
C SER A 82 -5.31 14.24 4.21
N SER A 83 -5.34 13.57 5.38
CA SER A 83 -6.09 12.32 5.61
C SER A 83 -7.05 12.41 6.78
N ILE A 84 -8.18 11.71 6.66
CA ILE A 84 -9.10 11.37 7.75
C ILE A 84 -8.70 9.98 8.28
N VAL A 85 -8.57 9.85 9.60
CA VAL A 85 -8.03 8.65 10.25
C VAL A 85 -9.05 7.99 11.16
N SER A 86 -9.18 6.68 11.03
CA SER A 86 -9.79 5.81 12.02
C SER A 86 -8.77 4.81 12.59
N LEU A 87 -8.87 4.58 13.90
CA LEU A 87 -7.99 3.69 14.69
C LEU A 87 -8.77 2.45 15.15
#